data_AF-A0A9Q3UG86-F1
#
_entry.id   AF-A0A9Q3UG86-F1
#
_cell.length_a   1.000
_cell.length_b   1.000
_cell.length_c   1.000
_cell.angle_alpha   90.00
_cell.angle_beta   90.00
_cell.angle_gamma   90.00
#
_symmetry.space_group_name_H-M   'P 1'
#
loop_
_entity.id
_entity.type
_entity.pdbx_description
1 polymer ?
#
loop_
_entity_poly.entity_id
_entity_poly.type
_entity_poly.pdbx_seq_one_letter_code
_entity_poly.pdbx_strand_id
1 'polypeptide(L)'
;MKIIELGIYGIEISHHSDGNGCAITSQMKEPDCLESDTFNAAVDGLESIILGHFSAGIDVTASEYLEGIETAYSALGAHFS
;
A
#
# COMPACT_ATOMS: atom_id res chain seq x y z
N MET A 1 -8.07 0.84 18.32
CA MET A 1 -7.40 0.59 17.03
C MET A 1 -8.34 -0.24 16.17
N LYS A 2 -8.65 0.23 14.97
CA LYS A 2 -9.42 -0.52 13.97
C LYS A 2 -8.49 -0.89 12.84
N ILE A 3 -8.77 -2.01 12.18
CA ILE A 3 -8.03 -2.51 11.03
C ILE A 3 -9.00 -2.59 9.87
N ILE A 4 -8.55 -2.16 8.70
CA ILE A 4 -9.24 -2.33 7.42
C ILE A 4 -8.35 -3.19 6.54
N GLU A 5 -8.90 -4.29 6.06
CA GLU A 5 -8.26 -5.18 5.10
C GLU A 5 -8.73 -4.80 3.70
N LEU A 6 -7.80 -4.58 2.77
CA LEU A 6 -8.13 -4.15 1.40
C LEU A 6 -8.40 -5.35 0.47
N GLY A 7 -8.13 -6.57 0.91
CA GLY A 7 -8.38 -7.80 0.15
C GLY A 7 -7.38 -8.11 -0.97
N ILE A 8 -6.36 -7.26 -1.18
CA ILE A 8 -5.27 -7.45 -2.14
C ILE A 8 -3.91 -7.30 -1.45
N TYR A 9 -2.92 -8.07 -1.93
CA TYR A 9 -1.51 -8.04 -1.49
C TYR A 9 -1.25 -8.03 0.03
N GLY A 10 -2.20 -8.57 0.82
CA GLY A 10 -2.15 -8.52 2.28
C GLY A 10 -2.10 -7.10 2.85
N ILE A 11 -2.68 -6.11 2.16
CA ILE A 11 -2.67 -4.72 2.62
C ILE A 11 -3.65 -4.54 3.79
N GLU A 12 -3.12 -4.04 4.89
CA GLU A 12 -3.85 -3.69 6.11
C GLU A 12 -3.57 -2.25 6.49
N ILE A 13 -4.62 -1.50 6.82
CA ILE A 13 -4.52 -0.15 7.37
C ILE A 13 -5.03 -0.18 8.81
N SER A 14 -4.13 0.12 9.75
CA SER A 14 -4.47 0.32 11.15
C SER A 14 -4.69 1.80 11.43
N HIS A 15 -5.79 2.14 12.11
CA HIS A 15 -6.10 3.53 12.44
C HIS A 15 -6.74 3.69 13.82
N HIS A 16 -6.49 4.84 14.43
CA HIS A 16 -7.14 5.24 15.68
C HIS A 16 -8.47 5.95 15.41
N SER A 17 -9.43 5.77 16.33
CA SER A 17 -10.76 6.36 16.24
C SER A 17 -10.80 7.86 16.51
N ASP A 18 -9.72 8.42 17.05
CA ASP A 18 -9.52 9.85 17.30
C ASP A 18 -8.90 10.59 16.09
N GLY A 19 -8.63 9.89 15.00
CA GLY A 19 -8.01 10.43 13.79
C GLY A 19 -6.50 10.67 13.90
N ASN A 20 -5.88 10.36 15.04
CA ASN A 20 -4.44 10.52 15.23
C ASN A 20 -3.69 9.22 14.95
N GLY A 21 -3.07 9.16 13.77
CA GLY A 21 -2.17 8.08 13.38
C GLY A 21 -2.88 6.99 12.57
N CYS A 22 -2.40 6.80 11.35
CA CYS A 22 -2.69 5.64 10.53
C CYS A 22 -1.35 4.98 10.17
N ALA A 23 -1.32 3.66 10.06
CA ALA A 23 -0.18 2.90 9.56
C ALA A 23 -0.66 1.85 8.55
N ILE A 24 0.19 1.57 7.56
CA ILE A 24 -0.06 0.58 6.52
C ILE A 24 1.00 -0.52 6.60
N THR A 25 0.59 -1.75 6.32
CA THR A 25 1.48 -2.89 6.09
C THR A 25 0.99 -3.67 4.89
N SER A 26 1.89 -4.35 4.17
CA SER A 26 1.53 -5.23 3.05
C SER A 26 2.52 -6.39 2.89
N GLN A 27 2.24 -7.28 1.94
CA GLN A 27 3.14 -8.34 1.47
C GLN A 27 3.73 -8.02 0.08
N MET A 28 3.74 -6.74 -0.33
CA MET A 28 4.19 -6.31 -1.66
C MET A 28 5.72 -6.24 -1.80
N LYS A 29 6.45 -6.09 -0.71
CA LYS A 29 7.91 -5.98 -0.75
C LYS A 29 8.58 -7.33 -0.94
N GLU A 30 9.69 -7.35 -1.65
CA GLU A 30 10.58 -8.51 -1.76
C GLU A 30 11.50 -8.60 -0.53
N PRO A 31 12.14 -9.76 -0.29
CA PRO A 31 13.15 -9.87 0.77
C PRO A 31 14.24 -8.82 0.63
N ASP A 32 14.58 -8.14 1.73
CA ASP A 32 15.56 -7.04 1.71
C ASP A 32 16.95 -7.53 1.28
N CYS A 33 17.35 -7.14 0.07
CA CYS A 33 18.68 -7.32 -0.48
C CYS A 33 19.05 -6.14 -1.40
N LEU A 34 20.30 -6.05 -1.82
CA LEU A 34 20.75 -4.94 -2.68
C LEU A 34 20.03 -4.88 -4.03
N GLU A 35 19.53 -6.01 -4.53
CA GLU A 35 18.82 -6.10 -5.81
C GLU A 35 17.37 -5.62 -5.70
N SER A 36 16.74 -5.80 -4.53
CA SER A 36 15.34 -5.42 -4.27
C SER A 36 15.17 -4.04 -3.63
N ASP A 37 16.24 -3.39 -3.14
CA ASP A 37 16.18 -2.12 -2.41
C ASP A 37 15.43 -1.02 -3.18
N THR A 38 15.69 -0.89 -4.49
CA THR A 38 15.00 0.10 -5.33
C THR A 38 13.54 -0.25 -5.59
N PHE A 39 13.22 -1.53 -5.71
CA PHE A 39 11.84 -2.00 -5.86
C PHE A 39 11.06 -1.78 -4.55
N ASN A 40 11.63 -2.18 -3.41
CA ASN A 40 11.04 -2.01 -2.09
C ASN A 40 10.81 -0.52 -1.76
N ALA A 41 11.74 0.36 -2.14
CA ALA A 41 11.55 1.81 -2.02
C ALA A 41 10.40 2.35 -2.89
N ALA A 42 10.18 1.78 -4.08
CA ALA A 42 9.03 2.14 -4.91
C ALA A 42 7.71 1.62 -4.31
N VAL A 43 7.72 0.43 -3.73
CA VAL A 43 6.59 -0.13 -2.97
C VAL A 43 6.28 0.74 -1.74
N ASP A 44 7.28 1.20 -1.00
CA ASP A 44 7.12 2.18 0.10
C ASP A 44 6.40 3.45 -0.37
N GLY A 45 6.74 3.94 -1.57
CA GLY A 45 6.06 5.07 -2.19
C GLY A 45 4.58 4.78 -2.46
N LEU A 46 4.26 3.61 -3.02
CA LEU A 46 2.88 3.17 -3.27
C LEU A 46 2.08 3.04 -1.97
N GLU A 47 2.64 2.39 -0.95
CA GLU A 47 2.03 2.26 0.38
C GLU A 47 1.74 3.63 1.01
N SER A 48 2.69 4.56 0.89
CA SER A 48 2.55 5.93 1.41
C SER A 48 1.40 6.70 0.74
N ILE A 49 1.22 6.52 -0.58
CA ILE A 49 0.11 7.14 -1.31
C ILE A 49 -1.23 6.55 -0.85
N ILE A 50 -1.33 5.22 -0.70
CA ILE A 50 -2.54 4.54 -0.21
C ILE A 50 -2.90 5.05 1.19
N LEU A 51 -1.93 5.09 2.10
CA LEU A 51 -2.13 5.57 3.47
C LEU A 51 -2.52 7.06 3.49
N GLY A 52 -1.91 7.88 2.64
CA GLY A 52 -2.22 9.30 2.49
C GLY A 52 -3.65 9.53 2.01
N HIS A 53 -4.09 8.78 1.00
CA HIS A 53 -5.45 8.83 0.48
C HIS A 53 -6.48 8.38 1.53
N PHE A 54 -6.22 7.27 2.23
CA PHE A 54 -7.06 6.84 3.35
C PHE A 54 -7.18 7.93 4.41
N SER A 55 -6.04 8.52 4.81
CA SER A 55 -6.00 9.61 5.80
C SER A 55 -6.74 10.87 5.34
N ALA A 56 -6.83 11.09 4.03
CA ALA A 56 -7.59 12.19 3.42
C ALA A 56 -9.09 11.89 3.27
N GLY A 57 -9.55 10.70 3.66
CA GLY A 57 -10.95 10.27 3.55
C GLY A 57 -11.35 9.75 2.18
N ILE A 58 -10.39 9.40 1.32
CA ILE A 58 -10.66 8.68 0.07
C ILE A 58 -11.00 7.22 0.43
N ASP A 59 -12.03 6.69 -0.20
CA ASP A 59 -12.40 5.29 -0.06
C ASP A 59 -11.40 4.39 -0.82
N VAL A 60 -10.42 3.88 -0.08
CA VAL A 60 -9.40 2.95 -0.60
C VAL A 60 -9.89 1.50 -0.71
N THR A 61 -11.15 1.23 -0.35
CA THR A 61 -11.78 -0.11 -0.47
C THR A 61 -12.62 -0.25 -1.74
N ALA A 62 -12.84 0.86 -2.45
CA ALA A 62 -13.55 0.87 -3.72
C ALA A 62 -12.83 0.02 -4.78
N SER A 63 -13.59 -0.79 -5.52
CA SER A 63 -13.04 -1.72 -6.52
C SER A 63 -12.13 -1.05 -7.54
N GLU A 64 -12.47 0.17 -7.99
CA GLU A 64 -11.67 0.91 -8.97
C GLU A 64 -10.34 1.41 -8.37
N TYR A 65 -10.32 1.68 -7.07
CA TYR A 65 -9.10 2.05 -6.35
C TYR A 65 -8.17 0.84 -6.22
N LEU A 66 -8.72 -0.33 -5.90
CA LEU A 66 -7.99 -1.59 -5.80
C LEU A 66 -7.37 -1.98 -7.15
N GLU A 67 -8.11 -1.88 -8.25
CA GLU A 67 -7.59 -2.10 -9.61
C GLU A 67 -6.43 -1.14 -9.94
N GLY A 68 -6.51 0.11 -9.46
CA GLY A 68 -5.43 1.09 -9.56
C GLY A 68 -4.15 0.68 -8.82
N ILE A 69 -4.28 0.11 -7.60
CA ILE A 69 -3.15 -0.44 -6.85
C ILE A 69 -2.52 -1.61 -7.61
N GLU A 70 -3.33 -2.56 -8.08
CA GLU A 70 -2.85 -3.73 -8.81
C GLU A 70 -2.11 -3.33 -10.10
N THR A 71 -2.64 -2.34 -10.82
CA THR A 71 -2.01 -1.77 -12.02
C THR A 71 -0.67 -1.11 -11.69
N ALA A 72 -0.61 -0.30 -10.62
CA ALA A 72 0.61 0.36 -10.20
C ALA A 72 1.68 -0.66 -9.77
N TYR A 73 1.31 -1.64 -8.95
CA TYR A 73 2.23 -2.69 -8.49
C TYR A 73 2.76 -3.53 -9.66
N SER A 74 1.90 -3.90 -10.61
CA SER A 74 2.31 -4.60 -11.84
C SER A 74 3.31 -3.78 -12.67
N ALA A 75 3.09 -2.46 -12.80
CA ALA A 75 4.00 -1.57 -13.50
C ALA A 75 5.37 -1.44 -12.80
N LEU A 76 5.40 -1.42 -11.46
CA LEU A 76 6.65 -1.48 -10.70
C LEU A 76 7.40 -2.78 -11.00
N GLY A 77 6.72 -3.93 -10.89
CA GLY A 77 7.31 -5.23 -11.18
C GLY A 77 7.92 -5.31 -12.58
N ALA A 78 7.22 -4.78 -13.59
CA ALA A 78 7.72 -4.74 -14.97
C ALA A 78 8.89 -3.74 -15.20
N HIS A 79 9.04 -2.73 -14.35
CA HIS A 79 10.13 -1.75 -14.46
C HIS A 79 11.43 -2.23 -13.83
N PHE A 80 11.33 -2.98 -12.72
CA PHE A 80 12.47 -3.46 -11.96
C PHE A 80 12.86 -4.92 -12.26
N SER A 81 12.11 -5.61 -13.13
CA SER A 81 12.42 -6.96 -13.66
C SER A 81 13.57 -7.00 -14.66
#